data_AF-A0A9C9GJY4-F1
#
_entry.id   AF-A0A9C9GJY4-F1
#
_cell.length_a   1.000
_cell.length_b   1.000
_cell.length_c   1.000
_cell.angle_alpha   90.00
_cell.angle_beta   90.00
_cell.angle_gamma   90.00
#
_symmetry.space_group_name_H-M   'P 1'
#
loop_
_entity.id
_entity.type
_entity.pdbx_description
1 polymer ?
#
loop_
_entity_poly.entity_id
_entity_poly.type
_entity_poly.pdbx_seq_one_letter_code
_entity_poly.pdbx_strand_id
1 'polypeptide(L)'
;MSISRELAEVKKAFHGTTPLIFKIMDEKQVLATYWPIINDALFKDSGIDSPQIREGLMVTLSTQCQNSYCFVSHSYFLCNLGFTVESIKNMVTELKFPEQIDESQKWSLILKWTFLSGHLPTGLTDTTLSLNETIQKLITPDEYRHLFKICTVIDLLNRFSEFYANKVQTENEEMLYDPAGKLKLPVPDLVKYYTNLSQSELNIEKPVVTICAYCKNIQDANGQWLALESVLSSLERNSSFSHGICPDCYEIIKNEE
;
A
#
# COMPACT_ATOMS: atom_id res chain seq x y z
N MET A 1 -7.74 30.29 3.81
CA MET A 1 -6.64 29.55 4.47
C MET A 1 -5.40 29.66 3.59
N SER A 2 -4.25 30.00 4.16
CA SER A 2 -2.97 29.89 3.44
C SER A 2 -2.75 28.42 3.11
N ILE A 3 -2.51 28.09 1.84
CA ILE A 3 -2.09 26.75 1.43
C ILE A 3 -0.73 26.48 2.11
N SER A 4 -0.58 25.34 2.78
CA SER A 4 0.70 24.96 3.37
C SER A 4 1.74 24.74 2.27
N ARG A 5 3.03 24.86 2.61
CA ARG A 5 4.10 24.65 1.64
C ARG A 5 4.01 23.25 1.04
N GLU A 6 3.77 22.25 1.87
CA GLU A 6 3.73 20.85 1.48
C GLU A 6 2.52 20.55 0.59
N LEU A 7 1.36 21.15 0.85
CA LEU A 7 0.19 20.99 -0.02
C LEU A 7 0.44 21.59 -1.43
N ALA A 8 1.22 22.66 -1.54
CA ALA A 8 1.66 23.19 -2.83
C ALA A 8 2.64 22.24 -3.56
N GLU A 9 3.54 21.59 -2.82
CA GLU A 9 4.44 20.57 -3.36
C GLU A 9 3.67 19.32 -3.83
N VAL A 10 2.70 18.84 -3.04
CA VAL A 10 1.75 17.78 -3.44
C VAL A 10 1.07 18.16 -4.74
N LYS A 11 0.49 19.36 -4.80
CA LYS A 11 -0.22 19.82 -6.00
C LYS A 11 0.67 19.81 -7.24
N LYS A 12 1.94 20.19 -7.09
CA LYS A 12 2.92 20.13 -8.18
C LYS A 12 3.24 18.69 -8.59
N ALA A 13 3.43 17.79 -7.63
CA ALA A 13 3.74 16.39 -7.88
C ALA A 13 2.59 15.66 -8.60
N PHE A 14 1.34 16.01 -8.30
CA PHE A 14 0.13 15.45 -8.91
C PHE A 14 -0.46 16.33 -10.03
N HIS A 15 0.41 16.96 -10.83
CA HIS A 15 0.06 17.70 -12.06
C HIS A 15 -1.08 18.73 -11.91
N GLY A 16 -1.12 19.44 -10.78
CA GLY A 16 -2.11 20.48 -10.50
C GLY A 16 -3.33 20.00 -9.73
N THR A 17 -3.43 18.71 -9.42
CA THR A 17 -4.46 18.14 -8.54
C THR A 17 -3.89 17.86 -7.15
N THR A 18 -4.75 17.79 -6.15
CA THR A 18 -4.34 17.45 -4.78
C THR A 18 -5.24 16.32 -4.30
N PRO A 19 -4.74 15.07 -4.26
CA PRO A 19 -5.53 13.94 -3.78
C PRO A 19 -6.12 14.22 -2.39
N LEU A 20 -7.34 13.75 -2.18
CA LEU A 20 -8.14 13.99 -0.97
C LEU A 20 -7.41 13.57 0.30
N ILE A 21 -6.69 12.45 0.26
CA ILE A 21 -5.90 11.98 1.40
C ILE A 21 -4.90 13.04 1.88
N PHE A 22 -4.21 13.73 0.97
CA PHE A 22 -3.24 14.77 1.34
C PHE A 22 -3.91 16.06 1.81
N LYS A 23 -5.09 16.41 1.29
CA LYS A 23 -5.90 17.51 1.85
C LYS A 23 -6.24 17.23 3.32
N ILE A 24 -6.63 15.99 3.63
CA ILE A 24 -6.98 15.59 4.99
C ILE A 24 -5.73 15.52 5.88
N MET A 25 -4.60 15.04 5.38
CA MET A 25 -3.32 15.07 6.12
C MET A 25 -2.90 16.51 6.47
N ASP A 26 -3.14 17.46 5.57
CA ASP A 26 -2.88 18.89 5.81
C ASP A 26 -3.81 19.48 6.87
N GLU A 27 -5.12 19.19 6.76
CA GLU A 27 -6.12 19.57 7.79
C GLU A 27 -5.76 19.02 9.17
N LYS A 28 -5.16 17.83 9.23
CA LYS A 28 -4.70 17.17 10.46
C LYS A 28 -3.30 17.57 10.89
N GLN A 29 -2.64 18.46 10.15
CA GLN A 29 -1.29 18.98 10.44
C GLN A 29 -0.22 17.87 10.52
N VAL A 30 -0.42 16.77 9.79
CA VAL A 30 0.55 15.66 9.70
C VAL A 30 1.23 15.60 8.33
N LEU A 31 0.75 16.36 7.35
CA LEU A 31 1.31 16.36 6.00
C LEU A 31 2.80 16.76 6.00
N ALA A 32 3.18 17.77 6.80
CA ALA A 32 4.57 18.21 6.89
C ALA A 32 5.53 17.11 7.37
N THR A 33 5.07 16.24 8.26
CA THR A 33 5.85 15.11 8.78
C THR A 33 6.04 14.03 7.73
N TYR A 34 4.97 13.67 7.02
CA TYR A 34 4.98 12.50 6.14
C TYR A 34 5.33 12.80 4.69
N TRP A 35 5.06 14.02 4.20
CA TRP A 35 5.28 14.38 2.80
C TRP A 35 6.71 14.16 2.32
N PRO A 36 7.78 14.47 3.07
CA PRO A 36 9.14 14.20 2.61
C PRO A 36 9.39 12.71 2.33
N ILE A 37 8.87 11.82 3.18
CA ILE A 37 9.02 10.36 3.06
C ILE A 37 8.20 9.85 1.87
N ILE A 38 6.96 10.33 1.76
CA ILE A 38 6.04 9.99 0.67
C ILE A 38 6.65 10.46 -0.66
N ASN A 39 7.11 11.70 -0.73
CA ASN A 39 7.66 12.26 -1.95
C ASN A 39 8.96 11.54 -2.38
N ASP A 40 9.81 11.17 -1.42
CA ASP A 40 11.02 10.37 -1.68
C ASP A 40 10.68 8.98 -2.24
N ALA A 41 9.63 8.32 -1.72
CA ALA A 41 9.22 6.99 -2.21
C ALA A 41 8.46 7.04 -3.54
N LEU A 42 7.62 8.05 -3.77
CA LEU A 42 6.72 8.09 -4.92
C LEU A 42 7.33 8.77 -6.15
N PHE A 43 8.24 9.74 -5.95
CA PHE A 43 8.67 10.62 -7.04
C PHE A 43 10.18 10.66 -7.27
N LYS A 44 11.00 10.18 -6.34
CA LYS A 44 12.45 10.22 -6.49
C LYS A 44 12.99 9.01 -7.27
N ASP A 45 14.02 9.27 -8.05
CA ASP A 45 14.78 8.29 -8.83
C ASP A 45 15.62 7.39 -7.89
N SER A 46 15.52 6.08 -8.08
CA SER A 46 16.12 5.06 -7.22
C SER A 46 16.51 3.79 -7.98
N GLY A 47 16.40 3.80 -9.30
CA GLY A 47 16.47 2.62 -10.16
C GLY A 47 15.09 1.97 -10.43
N ILE A 48 14.06 2.26 -9.62
CA ILE A 48 12.66 1.94 -9.96
C ILE A 48 12.04 3.12 -10.72
N ASP A 49 12.59 3.43 -11.88
CA ASP A 49 12.35 4.72 -12.54
C ASP A 49 11.06 4.75 -13.38
N SER A 50 10.41 3.60 -13.54
CA SER A 50 9.15 3.48 -14.25
C SER A 50 7.97 3.80 -13.34
N PRO A 51 7.18 4.86 -13.62
CA PRO A 51 5.93 5.13 -12.91
C PRO A 51 4.96 3.95 -12.98
N GLN A 52 4.97 3.19 -14.09
CA GLN A 52 4.15 1.99 -14.25
C GLN A 52 4.45 0.94 -13.18
N ILE A 53 5.74 0.72 -12.89
CA ILE A 53 6.17 -0.23 -11.87
C ILE A 53 5.75 0.24 -10.47
N ARG A 54 6.01 1.52 -10.15
CA ARG A 54 5.67 2.07 -8.83
C ARG A 54 4.17 2.00 -8.55
N GLU A 55 3.34 2.46 -9.49
CA GLU A 55 1.88 2.41 -9.36
C GLU A 55 1.36 0.96 -9.37
N GLY A 56 2.00 0.06 -10.12
CA GLY A 56 1.70 -1.37 -10.12
C GLY A 56 1.93 -2.05 -8.76
N LEU A 57 3.05 -1.72 -8.10
CA LEU A 57 3.33 -2.16 -6.74
C LEU A 57 2.28 -1.61 -5.75
N MET A 58 1.94 -0.33 -5.86
CA MET A 58 0.98 0.33 -4.96
C MET A 58 -0.44 -0.21 -5.11
N VAL A 59 -0.94 -0.39 -6.34
CA VAL A 59 -2.29 -0.95 -6.57
C VAL A 59 -2.39 -2.38 -6.06
N THR A 60 -1.31 -3.15 -6.19
CA THR A 60 -1.25 -4.55 -5.74
C THR A 60 -1.22 -4.64 -4.21
N LEU A 61 -0.41 -3.82 -3.55
CA LEU A 61 -0.39 -3.72 -2.07
C LEU A 61 -1.70 -3.18 -1.50
N SER A 62 -2.33 -2.21 -2.18
CA SER A 62 -3.66 -1.70 -1.79
C SER A 62 -4.73 -2.79 -1.90
N THR A 63 -4.64 -3.64 -2.94
CA THR A 63 -5.51 -4.81 -3.10
C THR A 63 -5.32 -5.79 -1.94
N GLN A 64 -4.06 -6.11 -1.58
CA GLN A 64 -3.73 -6.98 -0.46
C GLN A 64 -4.28 -6.46 0.87
N CYS A 65 -4.12 -5.16 1.13
CA CYS A 65 -4.55 -4.50 2.35
C CYS A 65 -6.05 -4.21 2.38
N GLN A 66 -6.78 -4.59 1.32
CA GLN A 66 -8.19 -4.32 1.19
C GLN A 66 -8.56 -2.82 1.28
N ASN A 67 -7.76 -1.95 0.69
CA ASN A 67 -8.00 -0.51 0.69
C ASN A 67 -8.59 -0.02 -0.66
N SER A 68 -9.91 0.20 -0.69
CA SER A 68 -10.62 0.59 -1.92
C SER A 68 -10.22 1.96 -2.46
N TYR A 69 -9.98 2.95 -1.58
CA TYR A 69 -9.58 4.29 -2.00
C TYR A 69 -8.21 4.30 -2.68
N CYS A 70 -7.21 3.68 -2.06
CA CYS A 70 -5.88 3.57 -2.64
C CYS A 70 -5.89 2.70 -3.90
N PHE A 71 -6.64 1.59 -3.92
CA PHE A 71 -6.80 0.77 -5.12
C PHE A 71 -7.35 1.58 -6.32
N VAL A 72 -8.43 2.32 -6.13
CA VAL A 72 -9.04 3.14 -7.20
C VAL A 72 -8.10 4.26 -7.64
N SER A 73 -7.44 4.93 -6.69
CA SER A 73 -6.52 6.03 -6.97
C SER A 73 -5.30 5.56 -7.78
N HIS A 74 -4.66 4.47 -7.38
CA HIS A 74 -3.52 3.92 -8.10
C HIS A 74 -3.93 3.30 -9.46
N SER A 75 -5.14 2.74 -9.54
CA SER A 75 -5.70 2.32 -10.83
C SER A 75 -5.89 3.51 -11.80
N TYR A 76 -6.29 4.68 -11.28
CA TYR A 76 -6.37 5.91 -12.06
C TYR A 76 -5.03 6.34 -12.63
N PHE A 77 -3.98 6.34 -11.82
CA PHE A 77 -2.64 6.67 -12.30
C PHE A 77 -2.12 5.66 -13.32
N LEU A 78 -2.32 4.36 -13.11
CA LEU A 78 -1.98 3.34 -14.10
C LEU A 78 -2.72 3.54 -15.43
N CYS A 79 -4.00 3.89 -15.39
CA CYS A 79 -4.75 4.20 -16.61
C CYS A 79 -4.18 5.41 -17.36
N ASN A 80 -3.77 6.46 -16.65
CA ASN A 80 -3.08 7.60 -17.25
C ASN A 80 -1.70 7.23 -17.83
N LEU A 81 -1.09 6.14 -17.35
CA LEU A 81 0.16 5.58 -17.86
C LEU A 81 -0.06 4.53 -18.97
N GLY A 82 -1.30 4.39 -19.46
CA GLY A 82 -1.65 3.54 -20.61
C GLY A 82 -2.16 2.14 -20.26
N PHE A 83 -2.34 1.81 -18.98
CA PHE A 83 -2.95 0.53 -18.60
C PHE A 83 -4.46 0.56 -18.83
N THR A 84 -5.00 -0.54 -19.35
CA THR A 84 -6.44 -0.74 -19.37
C THR A 84 -6.92 -1.27 -18.02
N VAL A 85 -8.19 -1.05 -17.69
CA VAL A 85 -8.81 -1.66 -16.50
C VAL A 85 -8.57 -3.18 -16.49
N GLU A 86 -8.72 -3.84 -17.63
CA GLU A 86 -8.48 -5.28 -17.74
C GLU A 86 -7.04 -5.69 -17.43
N SER A 87 -6.05 -4.93 -17.93
CA SER A 87 -4.64 -5.20 -17.60
C SER A 87 -4.33 -5.02 -16.11
N ILE A 88 -4.99 -4.07 -15.44
CA ILE A 88 -4.83 -3.86 -13.99
C ILE A 88 -5.42 -5.05 -13.23
N LYS A 89 -6.61 -5.50 -13.62
CA LYS A 89 -7.27 -6.68 -13.04
C LYS A 89 -6.40 -7.94 -13.15
N ASN A 90 -5.88 -8.22 -14.35
CA ASN A 90 -5.00 -9.36 -14.59
C ASN A 90 -3.70 -9.23 -13.79
N MET A 91 -3.14 -8.02 -13.68
CA MET A 91 -1.93 -7.79 -12.90
C MET A 91 -2.13 -8.07 -11.41
N VAL A 92 -3.22 -7.60 -10.80
CA VAL A 92 -3.46 -7.81 -9.36
C VAL A 92 -3.88 -9.24 -9.03
N THR A 93 -4.49 -9.97 -9.96
CA THR A 93 -4.89 -11.38 -9.77
C THR A 93 -3.75 -12.35 -10.02
N GLU A 94 -3.01 -12.16 -11.11
CA GLU A 94 -1.90 -13.05 -11.47
C GLU A 94 -0.58 -12.66 -10.82
N LEU A 95 -0.51 -11.46 -10.21
CA LEU A 95 0.71 -10.84 -9.70
C LEU A 95 1.79 -10.74 -10.79
N LYS A 96 1.39 -10.27 -11.98
CA LYS A 96 2.26 -10.13 -13.16
C LYS A 96 2.06 -8.79 -13.87
N PHE A 97 3.16 -8.13 -14.20
CA PHE A 97 3.13 -7.01 -15.13
C PHE A 97 2.85 -7.49 -16.57
N PRO A 98 2.20 -6.66 -17.41
CA PRO A 98 2.05 -6.94 -18.84
C PRO A 98 3.41 -7.12 -19.52
N GLU A 99 3.48 -8.00 -20.53
CA GLU A 99 4.73 -8.33 -21.24
C GLU A 99 5.38 -7.11 -21.92
N GLN A 100 4.59 -6.06 -22.22
CA GLN A 100 5.06 -4.82 -22.84
C GLN A 100 5.88 -3.94 -21.89
N ILE A 101 5.85 -4.23 -20.58
CA ILE A 101 6.68 -3.54 -19.59
C ILE A 101 8.11 -4.06 -19.68
N ASP A 102 9.07 -3.14 -19.71
CA ASP A 102 10.48 -3.51 -19.71
C ASP A 102 10.86 -4.28 -18.45
N GLU A 103 11.66 -5.34 -18.61
CA GLU A 103 11.96 -6.30 -17.55
C GLU A 103 10.71 -6.85 -16.82
N SER A 104 9.56 -6.99 -17.51
CA SER A 104 8.27 -7.41 -16.91
C SER A 104 8.36 -8.68 -16.04
N GLN A 105 9.19 -9.65 -16.41
CA GLN A 105 9.42 -10.85 -15.60
C GLN A 105 10.10 -10.55 -14.25
N LYS A 106 11.14 -9.70 -14.25
CA LYS A 106 11.81 -9.22 -13.02
C LYS A 106 10.79 -8.53 -12.12
N TRP A 107 10.05 -7.58 -12.68
CA TRP A 107 9.08 -6.80 -11.92
C TRP A 107 7.88 -7.63 -11.45
N SER A 108 7.47 -8.66 -12.19
CA SER A 108 6.42 -9.59 -11.74
C SER A 108 6.88 -10.41 -10.53
N LEU A 109 8.14 -10.84 -10.49
CA LEU A 109 8.69 -11.52 -9.31
C LEU A 109 8.74 -10.57 -8.10
N ILE A 110 9.13 -9.32 -8.30
CA ILE A 110 9.13 -8.29 -7.26
C ILE A 110 7.70 -7.97 -6.80
N LEU A 111 6.75 -7.86 -7.73
CA LEU A 111 5.33 -7.63 -7.44
C LEU A 111 4.77 -8.75 -6.57
N LYS A 112 5.06 -10.01 -6.93
CA LYS A 112 4.67 -11.18 -6.16
C LYS A 112 5.35 -11.21 -4.79
N TRP A 113 6.64 -10.92 -4.71
CA TRP A 113 7.35 -10.82 -3.42
C TRP A 113 6.73 -9.74 -2.55
N THR A 114 6.42 -8.59 -3.14
CA THR A 114 5.83 -7.43 -2.47
C THR A 114 4.44 -7.76 -1.92
N PHE A 115 3.58 -8.43 -2.72
CA PHE A 115 2.28 -8.91 -2.26
C PHE A 115 2.39 -9.98 -1.15
N LEU A 116 3.41 -10.83 -1.20
CA LEU A 116 3.60 -11.86 -0.15
C LEU A 116 4.30 -11.33 1.10
N SER A 117 5.08 -10.25 0.96
CA SER A 117 6.00 -9.73 1.98
C SER A 117 5.68 -8.30 2.40
N GLY A 118 4.54 -7.74 1.98
CA GLY A 118 4.14 -6.33 2.13
C GLY A 118 3.98 -5.81 3.57
N HIS A 119 4.42 -6.58 4.56
CA HIS A 119 4.56 -6.19 5.95
C HIS A 119 6.04 -6.40 6.35
N LEU A 120 6.68 -5.37 6.93
CA LEU A 120 8.11 -5.35 7.23
C LEU A 120 8.66 -6.66 7.86
N PRO A 121 9.92 -7.04 7.57
CA PRO A 121 10.39 -8.40 7.68
C PRO A 121 10.81 -8.74 9.11
N THR A 122 9.96 -9.46 9.83
CA THR A 122 10.39 -10.24 11.00
C THR A 122 9.58 -11.53 11.07
N GLY A 123 9.82 -12.41 10.11
CA GLY A 123 9.16 -13.71 10.03
C GLY A 123 9.18 -14.26 8.60
N LEU A 124 10.37 -14.38 8.01
CA LEU A 124 10.50 -15.04 6.73
C LEU A 124 10.22 -16.54 6.96
N THR A 125 9.14 -17.05 6.39
CA THR A 125 8.97 -18.50 6.16
C THR A 125 10.07 -18.99 5.21
N ASP A 126 10.40 -20.28 5.16
CA ASP A 126 11.42 -20.80 4.22
C ASP A 126 11.18 -20.36 2.75
N THR A 127 9.91 -20.20 2.38
CA THR A 127 9.47 -19.69 1.07
C THR A 127 9.71 -18.19 0.88
N THR A 128 9.58 -17.37 1.93
CA THR A 128 9.90 -15.93 1.85
C THR A 128 11.39 -15.66 2.03
N LEU A 129 12.14 -16.51 2.77
CA LEU A 129 13.60 -16.47 2.83
C LEU A 129 14.22 -16.69 1.44
N SER A 130 13.83 -17.78 0.78
CA SER A 130 14.32 -18.10 -0.57
C SER A 130 13.92 -17.05 -1.61
N LEU A 131 12.71 -16.49 -1.50
CA LEU A 131 12.27 -15.41 -2.38
C LEU A 131 13.03 -14.11 -2.10
N ASN A 132 13.31 -13.77 -0.83
CA ASN A 132 14.07 -12.57 -0.47
C ASN A 132 15.52 -12.64 -0.97
N GLU A 133 16.19 -13.78 -0.84
CA GLU A 133 17.52 -14.00 -1.44
C GLU A 133 17.48 -13.91 -2.97
N THR A 134 16.38 -14.36 -3.59
CA THR A 134 16.18 -14.26 -5.03
C THR A 134 16.00 -12.80 -5.45
N ILE A 135 15.18 -12.01 -4.76
CA ILE A 135 14.99 -10.59 -5.05
C ILE A 135 16.29 -9.80 -4.86
N GLN A 136 17.04 -10.03 -3.78
CA GLN A 136 18.33 -9.36 -3.55
C GLN A 136 19.38 -9.67 -4.62
N LYS A 137 19.24 -10.77 -5.38
CA LYS A 137 20.08 -11.08 -6.54
C LYS A 137 19.56 -10.46 -7.84
N LEU A 138 18.27 -10.11 -7.91
CA LEU A 138 17.61 -9.57 -9.09
C LEU A 138 17.64 -8.05 -9.17
N ILE A 139 17.71 -7.36 -8.02
CA ILE A 139 17.76 -5.90 -7.95
C ILE A 139 18.95 -5.41 -7.16
N THR A 140 19.37 -4.18 -7.45
CA THR A 140 20.45 -3.50 -6.74
C THR A 140 20.07 -3.21 -5.28
N PRO A 141 21.05 -3.00 -4.39
CA PRO A 141 20.79 -2.59 -3.01
C PRO A 141 19.99 -1.28 -2.89
N ASP A 142 20.11 -0.37 -3.86
CA ASP A 142 19.36 0.89 -3.91
C ASP A 142 17.90 0.67 -4.30
N GLU A 143 17.63 -0.12 -5.35
CA GLU A 143 16.27 -0.53 -5.73
C GLU A 143 15.60 -1.29 -4.57
N TYR A 144 16.32 -2.19 -3.89
CA TYR A 144 15.81 -2.92 -2.73
C TYR A 144 15.41 -1.95 -1.61
N ARG A 145 16.28 -1.02 -1.23
CA ARG A 145 15.93 0.02 -0.23
C ARG A 145 14.72 0.84 -0.63
N HIS A 146 14.61 1.20 -1.90
CA HIS A 146 13.48 1.99 -2.38
C HIS A 146 12.17 1.20 -2.40
N LEU A 147 12.22 -0.08 -2.72
CA LEU A 147 11.07 -0.99 -2.62
C LEU A 147 10.51 -1.00 -1.18
N PHE A 148 11.36 -1.01 -0.15
CA PHE A 148 10.91 -0.88 1.24
C PHE A 148 10.23 0.45 1.53
N LYS A 149 10.75 1.55 0.98
CA LYS A 149 10.13 2.87 1.13
C LYS A 149 8.73 2.89 0.51
N ILE A 150 8.56 2.33 -0.68
CA ILE A 150 7.24 2.18 -1.33
C ILE A 150 6.29 1.39 -0.43
N CYS A 151 6.73 0.22 0.07
CA CYS A 151 5.91 -0.62 0.96
C CYS A 151 5.50 0.12 2.24
N THR A 152 6.42 0.87 2.84
CA THR A 152 6.17 1.65 4.07
C THR A 152 5.17 2.77 3.81
N VAL A 153 5.33 3.50 2.70
CA VAL A 153 4.45 4.62 2.34
C VAL A 153 3.05 4.13 2.02
N ILE A 154 2.89 3.01 1.32
CA ILE A 154 1.55 2.52 1.01
C ILE A 154 0.83 1.98 2.26
N ASP A 155 1.54 1.30 3.18
CA ASP A 155 0.95 0.90 4.47
C ASP A 155 0.49 2.12 5.27
N LEU A 156 1.32 3.18 5.32
CA LEU A 156 0.95 4.46 5.93
C LEU A 156 -0.33 5.05 5.31
N LEU A 157 -0.40 5.12 3.97
CA LEU A 157 -1.54 5.70 3.25
C LEU A 157 -2.80 4.84 3.40
N ASN A 158 -2.69 3.51 3.36
CA ASN A 158 -3.80 2.58 3.56
C ASN A 158 -4.39 2.74 4.98
N ARG A 159 -3.54 2.70 6.02
CA ARG A 159 -3.99 2.91 7.40
C ARG A 159 -4.61 4.28 7.62
N PHE A 160 -4.02 5.32 7.03
CA PHE A 160 -4.57 6.67 7.13
C PHE A 160 -5.95 6.76 6.47
N SER A 161 -6.09 6.19 5.28
CA SER A 161 -7.35 6.08 4.55
C SER A 161 -8.42 5.36 5.37
N GLU A 162 -8.08 4.23 5.99
CA GLU A 162 -9.00 3.47 6.86
C GLU A 162 -9.39 4.24 8.12
N PHE A 163 -8.42 4.84 8.80
CA PHE A 163 -8.67 5.62 10.02
C PHE A 163 -9.58 6.82 9.75
N TYR A 164 -9.50 7.41 8.55
CA TYR A 164 -10.33 8.52 8.11
C TYR A 164 -11.34 8.11 7.03
N ALA A 165 -11.86 6.87 7.04
CA ALA A 165 -12.73 6.35 5.99
C ALA A 165 -14.03 7.16 5.78
N ASN A 166 -14.48 7.91 6.79
CA ASN A 166 -15.63 8.81 6.68
C ASN A 166 -15.32 10.09 5.89
N LYS A 167 -14.04 10.41 5.68
CA LYS A 167 -13.57 11.58 4.92
C LYS A 167 -12.88 11.17 3.62
N VAL A 168 -12.10 10.10 3.64
CA VAL A 168 -11.35 9.59 2.49
C VAL A 168 -12.27 8.68 1.68
N GLN A 169 -13.08 9.28 0.82
CA GLN A 169 -14.05 8.56 -0.02
C GLN A 169 -13.78 8.86 -1.49
N THR A 170 -13.81 7.82 -2.33
CA THR A 170 -13.56 7.93 -3.77
C THR A 170 -14.54 8.86 -4.48
N GLU A 171 -15.78 8.96 -3.99
CA GLU A 171 -16.79 9.88 -4.53
C GLU A 171 -16.45 11.36 -4.38
N ASN A 172 -15.57 11.68 -3.44
CA ASN A 172 -15.12 13.05 -3.16
C ASN A 172 -13.75 13.34 -3.80
N GLU A 173 -13.20 12.41 -4.58
CA GLU A 173 -11.87 12.53 -5.16
C GLU A 173 -11.92 13.25 -6.52
N GLU A 174 -11.60 14.54 -6.51
CA GLU A 174 -11.68 15.44 -7.66
C GLU A 174 -10.94 14.91 -8.90
N MET A 175 -9.80 14.22 -8.74
CA MET A 175 -9.04 13.72 -9.89
C MET A 175 -9.81 12.68 -10.71
N LEU A 176 -10.78 11.97 -10.10
CA LEU A 176 -11.59 10.95 -10.77
C LEU A 176 -12.71 11.52 -11.65
N TYR A 177 -12.98 12.82 -11.58
CA TYR A 177 -14.05 13.49 -12.31
C TYR A 177 -13.51 14.45 -13.36
N ASP A 178 -14.19 14.55 -14.50
CA ASP A 178 -13.96 15.59 -15.49
C ASP A 178 -14.61 16.93 -15.06
N PRO A 179 -14.36 18.05 -15.77
CA PRO A 179 -14.97 19.33 -15.43
C PRO A 179 -16.51 19.35 -15.52
N ALA A 180 -17.12 18.38 -16.19
CA ALA A 180 -18.57 18.21 -16.28
C ALA A 180 -19.13 17.31 -15.16
N GLY A 181 -18.27 16.83 -14.24
CA GLY A 181 -18.65 15.96 -13.13
C GLY A 181 -18.84 14.49 -13.52
N LYS A 182 -18.37 14.09 -14.70
CA LYS A 182 -18.45 12.69 -15.16
C LYS A 182 -17.20 11.94 -14.73
N LEU A 183 -17.37 10.69 -14.29
CA LEU A 183 -16.25 9.82 -13.93
C LEU A 183 -15.34 9.55 -15.14
N LYS A 184 -14.04 9.73 -14.95
CA LYS A 184 -12.99 9.45 -15.95
C LYS A 184 -12.68 7.95 -16.09
N LEU A 185 -13.08 7.16 -15.11
CA LEU A 185 -12.91 5.70 -15.08
C LEU A 185 -14.23 5.02 -14.73
N PRO A 186 -14.40 3.72 -15.06
CA PRO A 186 -15.49 2.91 -14.55
C PRO A 186 -15.23 2.55 -13.07
N VAL A 187 -15.20 3.57 -12.20
CA VAL A 187 -14.96 3.42 -10.76
C VAL A 187 -15.93 2.43 -10.11
N PRO A 188 -17.23 2.41 -10.43
CA PRO A 188 -18.14 1.39 -9.93
C PRO A 188 -17.73 -0.04 -10.31
N ASP A 189 -17.18 -0.26 -11.51
CA ASP A 189 -16.73 -1.58 -11.94
C ASP A 189 -15.42 -1.97 -11.25
N LEU A 190 -14.53 -1.01 -10.99
CA LEU A 190 -13.31 -1.24 -10.21
C LEU A 190 -13.63 -1.55 -8.75
N VAL A 191 -14.53 -0.80 -8.12
CA VAL A 191 -14.99 -1.02 -6.74
C VAL A 191 -15.74 -2.36 -6.63
N LYS A 192 -16.64 -2.65 -7.57
CA LYS A 192 -17.38 -3.93 -7.62
C LYS A 192 -16.44 -5.11 -7.84
N TYR A 193 -15.48 -4.97 -8.75
CA TYR A 193 -14.47 -6.00 -8.99
C TYR A 193 -13.62 -6.23 -7.75
N TYR A 194 -13.12 -5.17 -7.11
CA TYR A 194 -12.39 -5.24 -5.86
C TYR A 194 -13.22 -5.91 -4.74
N THR A 195 -14.50 -5.55 -4.61
CA THR A 195 -15.43 -6.16 -3.64
C THR A 195 -15.63 -7.65 -3.93
N ASN A 196 -15.75 -8.05 -5.20
CA ASN A 196 -15.90 -9.46 -5.59
C ASN A 196 -14.59 -10.26 -5.43
N LEU A 197 -13.43 -9.66 -5.76
CA LEU A 197 -12.11 -10.26 -5.53
C LEU A 197 -11.90 -10.64 -4.07
N SER A 198 -12.31 -9.77 -3.15
CA SER A 198 -12.25 -10.01 -1.69
C SER A 198 -13.15 -11.16 -1.24
N GLN A 199 -14.24 -11.45 -1.99
CA GLN A 199 -15.26 -12.43 -1.61
C GLN A 199 -15.15 -13.78 -2.32
N SER A 200 -14.48 -13.92 -3.47
CA SER A 200 -14.54 -15.17 -4.25
C SER A 200 -13.24 -15.69 -4.88
N GLU A 201 -12.23 -14.87 -5.16
CA GLU A 201 -11.10 -15.29 -6.01
C GLU A 201 -9.73 -15.29 -5.31
N LEU A 202 -9.53 -14.46 -4.28
CA LEU A 202 -8.26 -14.38 -3.54
C LEU A 202 -8.20 -15.26 -2.27
N ASN A 203 -9.29 -15.95 -1.90
CA ASN A 203 -9.37 -16.77 -0.69
C ASN A 203 -8.97 -16.02 0.60
N ILE A 204 -9.27 -14.71 0.69
CA ILE A 204 -9.01 -13.87 1.87
C ILE A 204 -10.19 -14.02 2.86
N GLU A 205 -10.47 -15.23 3.30
CA GLU A 205 -11.50 -15.52 4.34
C GLU A 205 -10.90 -15.73 5.74
N LYS A 206 -9.60 -15.49 5.92
CA LYS A 206 -8.91 -15.82 7.17
C LYS A 206 -8.90 -14.64 8.12
N PRO A 207 -9.18 -14.82 9.43
CA PRO A 207 -9.12 -13.74 10.39
C PRO A 207 -7.72 -13.11 10.35
N VAL A 208 -7.66 -11.81 10.10
CA VAL A 208 -6.44 -11.04 10.11
C VAL A 208 -6.18 -10.57 11.53
N VAL A 209 -5.09 -11.02 12.13
CA VAL A 209 -4.72 -10.75 13.52
C VAL A 209 -3.53 -9.80 13.55
N THR A 210 -3.66 -8.66 14.23
CA THR A 210 -2.58 -7.66 14.29
C THR A 210 -1.48 -8.11 15.25
N ILE A 211 -0.26 -8.29 14.78
CA ILE A 211 0.93 -8.65 15.56
C ILE A 211 1.93 -7.49 15.62
N CYS A 212 2.62 -7.32 16.75
CA CYS A 212 3.61 -6.27 16.92
C CYS A 212 4.85 -6.65 16.10
N ALA A 213 5.31 -5.72 15.25
CA ALA A 213 6.47 -5.94 14.39
C ALA A 213 7.77 -6.17 15.18
N TYR A 214 7.84 -5.72 16.44
CA TYR A 214 9.03 -5.76 17.27
C TYR A 214 8.98 -6.91 18.29
N CYS A 215 8.03 -6.88 19.22
CA CYS A 215 7.96 -7.85 20.32
C CYS A 215 7.10 -9.08 20.02
N LYS A 216 6.42 -9.13 18.87
CA LYS A 216 5.52 -10.22 18.45
C LYS A 216 4.27 -10.42 19.31
N ASN A 217 3.96 -9.51 20.22
CA ASN A 217 2.67 -9.49 20.90
C ASN A 217 1.52 -9.33 19.90
N ILE A 218 0.38 -9.95 20.17
CA ILE A 218 -0.84 -9.87 19.36
C ILE A 218 -1.82 -8.90 19.98
N GLN A 219 -2.43 -8.08 19.14
CA GLN A 219 -3.54 -7.23 19.52
C GLN A 219 -4.83 -8.04 19.50
N ASP A 220 -5.54 -8.08 20.62
CA ASP A 220 -6.84 -8.73 20.72
C ASP A 220 -7.97 -7.84 20.17
N ALA A 221 -9.20 -8.37 20.17
CA ALA A 221 -10.39 -7.65 19.70
C ALA A 221 -10.73 -6.39 20.52
N ASN A 222 -10.17 -6.26 21.73
CA ASN A 222 -10.35 -5.08 22.60
C ASN A 222 -9.19 -4.07 22.45
N GLY A 223 -8.23 -4.34 21.55
CA GLY A 223 -7.07 -3.49 21.32
C GLY A 223 -5.91 -3.71 22.30
N GLN A 224 -5.98 -4.70 23.19
CA GLN A 224 -4.92 -5.04 24.15
C GLN A 224 -3.83 -5.90 23.50
N TRP A 225 -2.57 -5.63 23.84
CA TRP A 225 -1.42 -6.39 23.35
C TRP A 225 -1.07 -7.52 24.32
N LEU A 226 -1.16 -8.75 23.83
CA LEU A 226 -0.94 -9.99 24.59
C LEU A 226 0.25 -10.75 24.01
N ALA A 227 0.97 -11.51 24.84
CA ALA A 227 2.04 -12.38 24.35
C ALA A 227 1.49 -13.42 23.37
N LEU A 228 2.20 -13.68 22.27
CA LEU A 228 1.78 -14.65 21.23
C LEU A 228 1.45 -16.02 21.85
N GLU A 229 2.27 -16.48 22.79
CA GLU A 229 2.11 -17.73 23.53
C GLU A 229 0.81 -17.80 24.31
N SER A 230 0.32 -16.67 24.81
CA SER A 230 -0.92 -16.60 25.61
C SER A 230 -2.19 -16.70 24.75
N VAL A 231 -2.10 -16.39 23.46
CA VAL A 231 -3.24 -16.40 22.54
C VAL A 231 -3.15 -17.51 21.48
N LEU A 232 -2.00 -18.19 21.38
CA LEU A 232 -1.69 -19.24 20.40
C LEU A 232 -2.75 -20.35 20.32
N SER A 233 -3.34 -20.76 21.45
CA SER A 233 -4.39 -21.78 21.49
C SER A 233 -5.77 -21.27 21.03
N SER A 234 -6.00 -19.95 21.09
CA SER A 234 -7.24 -19.30 20.65
C SER A 234 -7.17 -18.77 19.21
N LEU A 235 -5.99 -18.70 18.62
CA LEU A 235 -5.82 -18.32 17.22
C LEU A 235 -6.32 -19.45 16.32
N GLU A 236 -7.07 -19.08 15.29
CA GLU A 236 -7.42 -20.05 14.27
C GLU A 236 -6.15 -20.49 13.55
N ARG A 237 -5.98 -21.80 13.33
CA ARG A 237 -4.80 -22.41 12.68
C ARG A 237 -4.48 -21.87 11.28
N ASN A 238 -5.37 -21.07 10.73
CA ASN A 238 -5.31 -20.51 9.39
C ASN A 238 -5.31 -18.97 9.37
N SER A 239 -5.29 -18.30 10.52
CA SER A 239 -5.25 -16.83 10.61
C SER A 239 -4.06 -16.24 9.87
N SER A 240 -4.29 -15.13 9.18
CA SER A 240 -3.24 -14.30 8.59
C SER A 240 -2.85 -13.22 9.59
N PHE A 241 -1.61 -12.72 9.55
CA PHE A 241 -1.19 -11.64 10.44
C PHE A 241 -1.08 -10.31 9.68
N SER A 242 -1.72 -9.26 10.20
CA SER A 242 -1.35 -7.88 9.90
C SER A 242 -0.34 -7.42 10.94
N HIS A 243 0.41 -6.34 10.68
CA HIS A 243 1.44 -5.86 11.62
C HIS A 243 1.09 -4.49 12.20
N GLY A 244 1.57 -4.20 13.41
CA GLY A 244 1.46 -2.90 14.08
C GLY A 244 2.65 -2.66 15.01
N ILE A 245 2.67 -1.55 15.73
CA ILE A 245 3.66 -1.29 16.79
C ILE A 245 2.90 -1.17 18.09
N CYS A 246 3.22 -2.02 19.07
CA CYS A 246 2.62 -1.90 20.39
C CYS A 246 3.18 -0.65 21.11
N PRO A 247 2.44 -0.07 22.07
CA PRO A 247 2.90 1.11 22.82
C PRO A 247 4.29 0.94 23.42
N ASP A 248 4.62 -0.26 23.92
CA ASP A 248 5.93 -0.53 24.53
C ASP A 248 7.07 -0.41 23.53
N CYS A 249 6.93 -1.03 22.35
CA CYS A 249 7.94 -0.94 21.30
C CYS A 249 8.00 0.46 20.68
N TYR A 250 6.86 1.16 20.60
CA TYR A 250 6.83 2.54 20.14
C TYR A 250 7.65 3.46 21.04
N GLU A 251 7.50 3.34 22.37
CA GLU A 251 8.30 4.13 23.32
C GLU A 251 9.79 3.76 23.30
N ILE A 252 10.15 2.49 23.04
CA ILE A 252 11.57 2.11 22.87
C ILE A 252 12.17 2.83 21.65
N ILE A 253 11.52 2.72 20.49
CA ILE A 253 11.99 3.31 19.23
C ILE A 253 12.15 4.83 19.35
N LYS A 254 11.18 5.48 19.99
CA LYS A 254 11.18 6.93 20.20
C LYS A 254 12.33 7.41 21.10
N ASN A 255 12.85 6.56 21.99
CA ASN A 255 13.94 6.90 22.90
C ASN A 255 15.34 6.52 22.36
N GLU A 256 15.42 5.97 21.15
CA GLU A 256 16.66 5.63 20.45
C GLU A 256 17.08 6.70 19.40
N GLU A 257 16.29 7.79 19.26
CA GLU A 257 16.64 9.03 18.54
C GLU A 257 17.20 10.11 19.49
#